data_AF-A0A528AXV6-F1
#
_entry.id   AF-A0A528AXV6-F1
#
_cell.length_a   1.000
_cell.length_b   1.000
_cell.length_c   1.000
_cell.angle_alpha   90.00
_cell.angle_beta   90.00
_cell.angle_gamma   90.00
#
_symmetry.space_group_name_H-M   'P 1'
#
loop_
_entity.id
_entity.type
_entity.pdbx_description
1 polymer ?
#
loop_
_entity_poly.entity_id
_entity_poly.type
_entity_poly.pdbx_seq_one_letter_code
_entity_poly.pdbx_strand_id
1 'polypeptide(L)' 'MARFEMSEAGFGAMGATAQADILFELGMMYATGRDCETDVVAAHKWFNIAAIKGSVRAAE' A
#
# COMPACT_ATOMS: atom_id res chain seq x y z
N MET A 1 2.05 -34.10 24.94
CA MET A 1 1.72 -32.71 25.30
C MET A 1 2.82 -31.79 24.81
N ALA A 2 2.49 -30.51 24.55
CA ALA A 2 3.32 -29.39 24.07
C ALA A 2 3.40 -29.21 22.54
N ARG A 3 2.32 -28.70 21.94
CA ARG A 3 2.34 -28.04 20.63
C ARG A 3 2.62 -26.56 20.85
N PHE A 4 3.82 -26.16 20.44
CA PHE A 4 4.21 -24.87 19.86
C PHE A 4 3.36 -23.64 20.24
N GLU A 5 3.99 -22.76 21.04
CA GLU A 5 3.61 -21.35 21.12
C GLU A 5 3.76 -20.73 19.73
N MET A 6 2.66 -20.60 19.00
CA MET A 6 2.60 -19.79 17.79
C MET A 6 2.09 -18.43 18.21
N SER A 7 3.02 -17.50 18.39
CA SER A 7 2.75 -16.08 18.60
C SER A 7 1.75 -15.58 17.56
N GLU A 8 0.49 -15.37 17.97
CA GLU A 8 -0.43 -14.47 17.27
C GLU A 8 0.01 -13.03 17.52
N ALA A 9 1.18 -12.67 16.98
CA ALA A 9 1.68 -11.31 16.97
C ALA A 9 1.36 -10.68 15.59
N GLY A 10 0.26 -9.94 15.53
CA GLY A 10 0.20 -8.73 14.69
C GLY A 10 -0.06 -8.85 13.19
N PHE A 11 -0.74 -9.89 12.69
CA PHE A 11 -1.12 -9.94 11.26
C PHE A 11 -2.15 -8.86 10.82
N GLY A 12 -2.92 -8.30 11.76
CA GLY A 12 -3.96 -7.30 11.46
C GLY A 12 -3.44 -5.92 11.05
N ALA A 13 -2.24 -5.52 11.50
CA ALA A 13 -1.67 -4.21 11.18
C ALA A 13 -0.78 -4.24 9.92
N MET A 14 -0.08 -5.36 9.69
CA MET A 14 0.82 -5.53 8.54
C MET A 14 0.08 -5.61 7.19
N GLY A 15 -1.16 -6.12 7.18
CA GLY A 15 -1.97 -6.20 5.95
C GLY A 15 -2.46 -4.84 5.46
N ALA A 16 -2.72 -3.90 6.37
CA ALA A 16 -3.19 -2.56 6.02
C ALA A 16 -2.06 -1.73 5.38
N THR A 17 -0.85 -1.80 5.94
CA THR A 17 0.33 -1.12 5.39
C THR A 17 0.74 -1.72 4.05
N ALA A 18 0.75 -3.06 3.93
CA ALA A 18 1.05 -3.72 2.66
C ALA A 18 0.06 -3.33 1.56
N GLN A 19 -1.23 -3.20 1.87
CA GLN A 19 -2.23 -2.73 0.92
C GLN A 19 -2.04 -1.26 0.55
N ALA A 20 -1.63 -0.43 1.50
CA ALA A 20 -1.34 0.99 1.28
C ALA A 20 -0.13 1.19 0.35
N ASP A 21 0.94 0.39 0.53
CA ASP A 21 2.12 0.44 -0.34
C ASP A 21 1.81 -0.02 -1.77
N ILE A 22 0.95 -1.04 -1.95
CA ILE A 22 0.50 -1.45 -3.30
C ILE A 22 -0.22 -0.31 -4.02
N LEU A 23 -1.05 0.45 -3.31
CA LEU A 23 -1.76 1.59 -3.90
C LEU A 23 -0.82 2.74 -4.23
N PHE A 24 0.23 2.95 -3.42
CA PHE A 24 1.27 3.91 -3.73
C PHE A 24 2.03 3.51 -5.02
N GLU A 25 2.43 2.25 -5.16
CA GLU A 25 3.08 1.74 -6.37
C GLU A 25 2.16 1.84 -7.60
N LEU A 26 0.86 1.61 -7.43
CA LEU A 26 -0.13 1.81 -8.50
C LEU A 26 -0.19 3.28 -8.95
N GLY A 27 -0.19 4.22 -8.00
CA GLY A 27 -0.10 5.65 -8.28
C GLY A 27 1.16 6.00 -9.06
N MET A 28 2.30 5.41 -8.67
CA MET A 28 3.58 5.58 -9.35
C MET A 28 3.56 5.06 -10.79
N MET A 29 2.91 3.92 -11.06
CA MET A 29 2.79 3.40 -12.43
C MET A 29 2.01 4.37 -13.33
N TYR A 30 0.88 4.91 -12.86
CA TYR A 30 0.12 5.92 -13.59
C TYR A 30 0.87 7.25 -13.75
N ALA A 31 1.64 7.67 -12.74
CA ALA A 31 2.42 8.91 -12.78
C ALA A 31 3.61 8.82 -13.75
N THR A 32 4.23 7.64 -13.84
CA THR A 32 5.42 7.42 -14.68
C THR A 32 5.08 6.88 -16.07
N GLY A 33 3.82 6.49 -16.31
CA GLY A 33 3.41 5.85 -17.56
C GLY A 33 4.05 4.47 -17.76
N ARG A 34 4.38 3.78 -16.66
CA ARG A 34 4.96 2.44 -16.72
C ARG A 34 3.80 1.45 -16.92
N ASP A 35 3.75 0.82 -18.08
CA ASP A 35 2.69 -0.12 -18.50
C ASP A 35 1.32 0.52 -18.88
N CYS A 36 1.17 1.84 -18.78
CA CYS A 36 -0.06 2.55 -19.16
C CYS A 36 0.23 3.97 -19.66
N GLU A 37 -0.75 4.63 -20.26
CA GLU A 37 -0.67 6.06 -20.54
C GLU A 37 -0.56 6.85 -19.23
N THR A 38 0.26 7.91 -19.25
CA THR A 38 0.46 8.76 -18.08
C THR A 38 -0.85 9.44 -17.70
N ASP A 39 -1.37 9.13 -16.51
CA ASP A 39 -2.57 9.76 -15.96
C ASP A 39 -2.30 10.23 -14.53
N VAL A 40 -1.96 11.51 -14.42
CA VAL A 40 -1.68 12.17 -13.14
C VAL A 40 -2.92 12.27 -12.25
N VAL A 41 -4.13 12.26 -12.82
CA VAL A 41 -5.38 12.31 -12.06
C VAL A 41 -5.65 10.94 -11.43
N ALA A 42 -5.44 9.86 -12.19
CA ALA A 42 -5.47 8.50 -11.67
C ALA A 42 -4.40 8.29 -10.59
N ALA A 43 -3.17 8.73 -10.83
CA ALA A 43 -2.07 8.62 -9.87
C ALA A 43 -2.42 9.29 -8.53
N HIS A 44 -2.89 10.53 -8.57
CA HIS A 44 -3.25 11.29 -7.38
C HIS A 44 -4.38 10.64 -6.57
N LYS A 45 -5.37 10.01 -7.23
CA LYS A 45 -6.42 9.24 -6.55
C LYS A 45 -5.82 8.09 -5.74
N TRP A 46 -4.89 7.33 -6.32
CA TRP A 46 -4.27 6.19 -5.64
C TRP A 46 -3.37 6.61 -4.49
N PHE A 47 -2.62 7.71 -4.63
CA PHE A 47 -1.82 8.27 -3.55
C PHE A 47 -2.68 8.70 -2.35
N ASN A 48 -3.83 9.36 -2.59
CA ASN A 48 -4.75 9.72 -1.51
C ASN A 48 -5.27 8.49 -0.75
N ILE A 49 -5.63 7.42 -1.46
CA ILE A 49 -6.11 6.19 -0.81
C ILE A 49 -4.98 5.50 -0.04
N ALA A 50 -3.76 5.49 -0.58
CA ALA A 50 -2.58 4.97 0.10
C ALA A 50 -2.27 5.74 1.40
N ALA A 51 -2.34 7.08 1.36
CA ALA A 51 -2.15 7.93 2.53
C ALA A 51 -3.21 7.66 3.61
N ILE A 52 -4.49 7.55 3.22
CA ILE A 52 -5.60 7.24 4.14
C ILE A 52 -5.43 5.85 4.79
N LYS A 53 -4.86 4.89 4.06
CA LYS A 53 -4.58 3.54 4.58
C LYS A 53 -3.31 3.45 5.41
N GLY A 54 -2.56 4.53 5.54
CA GLY A 54 -1.36 4.61 6.37
C GLY A 54 -0.08 4.18 5.68
N SER A 55 0.03 4.32 4.35
CA SER A 55 1.35 4.20 3.70
C SER A 55 2.19 5.41 4.09
N VAL A 56 3.30 5.14 4.78
CA VAL A 56 4.29 6.17 5.14
C VAL A 56 4.82 6.86 3.89
N ARG A 57 5.02 6.09 2.80
CA ARG A 57 5.55 6.60 1.53
C ARG A 57 4.58 7.53 0.81
N ALA A 58 3.28 7.39 1.04
CA ALA A 58 2.25 8.27 0.46
C ALA A 58 1.98 9.52 1.31
N ALA A 59 2.43 9.53 2.56
CA ALA A 59 2.19 10.60 3.52
C ALA A 59 3.34 11.61 3.64
N GLU A 60 4.50 11.32 3.04
CA GLU A 60 5.65 12.23 2.93
C GLU A 60 5.49 13.21 1.75
#